data_AF-A0A963WR39-F1
#
_entry.id   AF-A0A963WR39-F1
#
_cell.length_a   1.000
_cell.length_b   1.000
_cell.length_c   1.000
_cell.angle_alpha   90.00
_cell.angle_beta   90.00
_cell.angle_gamma   90.00
#
_symmetry.space_group_name_H-M   'P 1'
#
loop_
_entity.id
_entity.type
_entity.pdbx_description
1 polymer ?
#
loop_
_entity_poly.entity_id
_entity_poly.type
_entity_poly.pdbx_seq_one_letter_code
_entity_poly.pdbx_strand_id
1 'polypeptide(L)'
;MVKKNSFHSMIPGGWCEAPDKSKFILRLYSIVPCSIAQIKERSSGQSSFPTEDGVPVWLGLCELQANNLLRLGSGQVHSDPETGRIIVPTNVDSFDLPRSAYFLLATPHEIDGVSFEEADTLSRLDRLEALLSIHFGSNAVYRRVFQAIFEARPDGDYSVVGDEMAVIQPSDGPDMAPDNWWAFEEACSCIEALTDVARKERLRRALEFYHGGKSSPDTARGEKFFFYWTALRILGEGNRTLHTNSQLQVIYGFSKEEVEGKLLWKRIVELRNDFFYAGKKIHLYKDAERYLQLLILDLFRHELGLDPLRAALSAQPKLDLSIFR
;
A
#
# COMPACT_ATOMS: atom_id res chain seq x y z
N MET A 1 -7.65 21.25 5.42
CA MET A 1 -7.15 20.75 4.11
C MET A 1 -6.92 21.93 3.17
N VAL A 2 -5.75 22.03 2.54
CA VAL A 2 -5.39 23.16 1.67
C VAL A 2 -5.91 22.87 0.25
N LYS A 3 -6.65 23.80 -0.35
CA LYS A 3 -6.96 23.76 -1.79
C LYS A 3 -5.67 24.10 -2.55
N LYS A 4 -5.13 23.12 -3.26
CA LYS A 4 -3.86 23.24 -3.97
C LYS A 4 -4.13 23.17 -5.47
N ASN A 5 -3.74 24.23 -6.19
CA ASN A 5 -4.07 24.41 -7.61
C ASN A 5 -3.05 23.76 -8.57
N SER A 6 -1.95 23.21 -8.06
CA SER A 6 -0.92 22.50 -8.83
C SER A 6 -0.24 21.40 -8.01
N PHE A 7 0.30 20.36 -8.66
CA PHE A 7 1.04 19.29 -8.00
C PHE A 7 2.28 19.79 -7.26
N HIS A 8 3.00 20.78 -7.80
CA HIS A 8 4.15 21.41 -7.14
C HIS A 8 3.79 22.03 -5.80
N SER A 9 2.61 22.67 -5.69
CA SER A 9 2.18 23.22 -4.42
C SER A 9 1.93 22.15 -3.35
N MET A 10 1.80 20.87 -3.75
CA MET A 10 1.58 19.73 -2.86
C MET A 10 2.85 19.26 -2.16
N ILE A 11 4.02 19.53 -2.76
CA ILE A 11 5.32 19.16 -2.23
C ILE A 11 5.82 20.26 -1.26
N PRO A 12 6.44 19.91 -0.12
CA PRO A 12 7.07 20.89 0.75
C PRO A 12 8.12 21.73 -0.01
N GLY A 13 8.28 23.00 0.34
CA GLY A 13 9.41 23.79 -0.16
C GLY A 13 10.72 23.46 0.57
N GLY A 14 11.86 23.83 -0.02
CA GLY A 14 13.17 23.81 0.66
C GLY A 14 13.86 22.44 0.77
N TRP A 15 13.47 21.45 -0.04
CA TRP A 15 14.14 20.14 -0.12
C TRP A 15 15.30 20.09 -1.12
N CYS A 16 15.49 21.15 -1.92
CA CYS A 16 16.58 21.31 -2.88
C CYS A 16 17.04 22.78 -2.92
N GLU A 17 18.30 23.00 -3.27
CA GLU A 17 18.90 24.33 -3.47
C GLU A 17 18.83 24.80 -4.93
N ALA A 18 18.86 23.84 -5.88
CA ALA A 18 18.81 24.05 -7.32
C ALA A 18 17.58 23.33 -7.93
N PRO A 19 16.40 23.97 -7.94
CA PRO A 19 15.17 23.40 -8.48
C PRO A 19 15.24 23.03 -9.97
N ASP A 20 16.11 23.70 -10.73
CA ASP A 20 16.37 23.42 -12.15
C ASP A 20 17.12 22.10 -12.38
N LYS A 21 17.76 21.57 -11.34
CA LYS A 21 18.49 20.29 -11.34
C LYS A 21 17.86 19.27 -10.41
N SER A 22 16.60 19.46 -10.07
CA SER A 22 15.90 18.62 -9.10
C SER A 22 14.60 18.09 -9.71
N LYS A 23 14.31 16.83 -9.43
CA LYS A 23 13.12 16.12 -9.91
C LYS A 23 12.52 15.29 -8.80
N PHE A 24 11.22 15.07 -8.87
CA PHE A 24 10.51 14.16 -7.97
C PHE A 24 9.54 13.26 -8.73
N ILE A 25 9.33 12.05 -8.22
CA ILE A 25 8.26 11.17 -8.68
C ILE A 25 7.06 11.39 -7.77
N LEU A 26 5.88 11.55 -8.38
CA LEU A 26 4.61 11.70 -7.68
C LEU A 26 3.63 10.62 -8.13
N ARG A 27 2.92 10.02 -7.16
CA ARG A 27 1.83 9.09 -7.35
C ARG A 27 0.60 9.57 -6.60
N LEU A 28 -0.57 9.42 -7.22
CA LEU A 28 -1.86 9.69 -6.61
C LEU A 28 -2.68 8.42 -6.55
N TYR A 29 -3.26 8.17 -5.38
CA TYR A 29 -4.12 7.03 -5.13
C TYR A 29 -5.49 7.49 -4.71
N SER A 30 -6.54 7.01 -5.37
CA SER A 30 -7.91 7.25 -4.90
C SER A 30 -8.18 6.43 -3.64
N ILE A 31 -8.87 7.03 -2.67
CA ILE A 31 -9.41 6.35 -1.51
C ILE A 31 -10.90 6.07 -1.78
N VAL A 32 -11.37 4.84 -1.66
CA VAL A 32 -12.78 4.47 -1.95
C VAL A 32 -13.26 3.42 -0.95
N PRO A 33 -14.55 3.34 -0.58
CA PRO A 33 -15.66 4.23 -0.94
C PRO A 33 -15.80 5.42 0.03
N CYS A 34 -14.75 5.80 0.76
CA CYS A 34 -14.83 6.84 1.79
C CYS A 34 -15.07 8.23 1.17
N SER A 35 -16.07 8.97 1.67
CA SER A 35 -16.36 10.31 1.16
C SER A 35 -15.33 11.33 1.63
N ILE A 36 -15.15 12.41 0.86
CA ILE A 36 -14.24 13.51 1.22
C ILE A 36 -14.59 14.10 2.59
N ALA A 37 -15.88 14.18 2.94
CA ALA A 37 -16.32 14.69 4.23
C ALA A 37 -15.87 13.80 5.39
N GLN A 38 -16.01 12.47 5.24
CA GLN A 38 -15.56 11.49 6.23
C GLN A 38 -14.05 11.49 6.41
N ILE A 39 -13.29 11.64 5.31
CA ILE A 39 -11.82 11.75 5.42
C ILE A 39 -11.43 13.05 6.10
N LYS A 40 -12.02 14.19 5.72
CA LYS A 40 -11.73 15.49 6.36
C LYS A 40 -11.96 15.46 7.87
N GLU A 41 -13.01 14.80 8.34
CA GLU A 41 -13.29 14.64 9.77
C GLU A 41 -12.22 13.77 10.46
N ARG A 42 -11.82 12.66 9.83
CA ARG A 42 -10.91 11.67 10.42
C ARG A 42 -9.43 12.02 10.29
N SER A 43 -9.06 12.85 9.32
CA SER A 43 -7.67 13.08 8.92
C SER A 43 -7.22 14.54 8.95
N SER A 44 -8.01 15.44 9.53
CA SER A 44 -7.65 16.86 9.62
C SER A 44 -6.34 17.02 10.39
N GLY A 45 -5.31 17.53 9.71
CA GLY A 45 -3.98 17.79 10.30
C GLY A 45 -2.99 16.63 10.21
N GLN A 46 -3.40 15.49 9.63
CA GLN A 46 -2.51 14.36 9.40
C GLN A 46 -1.74 14.55 8.09
N SER A 47 -0.43 14.79 8.21
CA SER A 47 0.55 14.74 7.13
C SER A 47 1.80 14.10 7.70
N SER A 48 2.38 13.15 6.97
CA SER A 48 3.58 12.46 7.42
C SER A 48 4.71 12.66 6.41
N PHE A 49 5.92 12.70 6.94
CA PHE A 49 7.14 12.82 6.16
C PHE A 49 8.08 11.66 6.52
N PRO A 50 7.65 10.41 6.29
CA PRO A 50 8.54 9.28 6.50
C PRO A 50 9.80 9.45 5.64
N THR A 51 10.93 8.99 6.16
CA THR A 51 12.17 8.89 5.40
C THR A 51 12.46 7.44 5.10
N GLU A 52 13.12 7.21 3.97
CA GLU A 52 13.65 5.92 3.63
C GLU A 52 15.11 6.06 3.18
N ASP A 53 16.02 5.55 4.00
CA ASP A 53 17.48 5.75 3.84
C ASP A 53 17.86 7.24 3.78
N GLY A 54 17.24 8.04 4.64
CA GLY A 54 17.44 9.49 4.68
C GLY A 54 16.80 10.27 3.52
N VAL A 55 16.14 9.59 2.56
CA VAL A 55 15.38 10.25 1.49
C VAL A 55 13.94 10.47 1.94
N PRO A 56 13.40 11.70 1.91
CA PRO A 56 12.03 11.94 2.31
C PRO A 56 11.03 11.33 1.32
N VAL A 57 9.95 10.78 1.87
CA VAL A 57 8.75 10.44 1.13
C VAL A 57 7.60 11.28 1.68
N TRP A 58 7.04 12.13 0.84
CA TRP A 58 5.98 13.04 1.20
C TRP A 58 4.63 12.33 1.09
N LEU A 59 3.94 12.18 2.23
CA LEU A 59 2.60 11.60 2.33
C LEU A 59 1.60 12.71 2.66
N GLY A 60 0.63 12.91 1.76
CA GLY A 60 -0.43 13.89 1.96
C GLY A 60 -1.82 13.34 1.65
N LEU A 61 -2.81 13.81 2.39
CA LEU A 61 -4.23 13.64 2.06
C LEU A 61 -4.74 14.89 1.37
N CYS A 62 -5.26 14.76 0.15
CA CYS A 62 -5.75 15.88 -0.63
C CYS A 62 -7.11 15.61 -1.30
N GLU A 63 -7.82 16.70 -1.58
CA GLU A 63 -9.01 16.74 -2.42
C GLU A 63 -8.58 17.44 -3.70
N LEU A 64 -8.73 16.75 -4.82
CA LEU A 64 -8.46 17.30 -6.13
C LEU A 64 -9.79 17.69 -6.77
N GLN A 65 -9.99 18.99 -6.93
CA GLN A 65 -11.04 19.55 -7.80
C GLN A 65 -10.35 20.06 -9.04
N ALA A 66 -10.06 19.15 -9.97
CA ALA A 66 -9.17 19.48 -11.05
C ALA A 66 -9.79 19.02 -12.36
N ASN A 67 -10.58 19.92 -12.94
CA ASN A 67 -11.02 19.79 -14.32
C ASN A 67 -9.78 19.93 -15.20
N ASN A 68 -9.59 19.04 -16.18
CA ASN A 68 -8.53 19.12 -17.20
C ASN A 68 -7.06 18.93 -16.73
N LEU A 69 -6.78 18.01 -15.79
CA LEU A 69 -5.37 17.77 -15.40
C LEU A 69 -4.55 16.94 -16.38
N LEU A 70 -5.17 16.20 -17.31
CA LEU A 70 -4.44 15.21 -18.11
C LEU A 70 -4.95 15.16 -19.55
N ARG A 71 -4.04 15.35 -20.50
CA ARG A 71 -4.14 14.72 -21.82
C ARG A 71 -3.74 13.26 -21.66
N LEU A 72 -4.70 12.34 -21.71
CA LEU A 72 -4.42 10.91 -21.77
C LEU A 72 -4.52 10.42 -23.22
N GLY A 73 -3.76 9.38 -23.56
CA GLY A 73 -3.84 8.69 -24.85
C GLY A 73 -4.91 7.58 -24.89
N SER A 74 -5.61 7.32 -23.78
CA SER A 74 -6.64 6.28 -23.69
C SER A 74 -7.72 6.61 -22.64
N GLY A 75 -8.98 6.40 -23.01
CA GLY A 75 -10.13 6.63 -22.13
C GLY A 75 -10.27 5.50 -21.10
N GLN A 76 -10.57 5.86 -19.85
CA GLN A 76 -10.75 4.90 -18.75
C GLN A 76 -12.12 5.04 -18.09
N VAL A 77 -12.85 3.94 -17.97
CA VAL A 77 -14.16 3.88 -17.31
C VAL A 77 -13.97 3.88 -15.78
N HIS A 78 -14.77 4.66 -15.04
CA HIS A 78 -14.76 4.63 -13.57
C HIS A 78 -16.16 4.63 -12.99
N SER A 79 -16.32 4.28 -11.71
CA SER A 79 -17.59 4.38 -10.98
C SER A 79 -17.54 5.58 -10.03
N ASP A 80 -18.60 6.37 -9.98
CA ASP A 80 -18.81 7.41 -8.98
C ASP A 80 -19.08 6.75 -7.61
N PRO A 81 -18.24 6.98 -6.59
CA PRO A 81 -18.41 6.36 -5.28
C PRO A 81 -19.64 6.86 -4.51
N GLU A 82 -20.16 8.05 -4.80
CA GLU A 82 -21.35 8.61 -4.13
C GLU A 82 -22.65 8.16 -4.81
N THR A 83 -22.66 8.07 -6.14
CA THR A 83 -23.88 7.76 -6.90
C THR A 83 -23.93 6.34 -7.45
N GLY A 84 -22.81 5.61 -7.41
CA GLY A 84 -22.67 4.26 -7.97
C GLY A 84 -22.72 4.21 -9.50
N ARG A 85 -22.73 5.36 -10.18
CA ARG A 85 -22.86 5.45 -11.63
C ARG A 85 -21.53 5.17 -12.31
N ILE A 86 -21.57 4.38 -13.38
CA ILE A 86 -20.43 4.18 -14.26
C ILE A 86 -20.28 5.42 -15.15
N ILE A 87 -19.15 6.10 -15.01
CA ILE A 87 -18.72 7.24 -15.83
C ILE A 87 -17.82 6.69 -16.93
N VAL A 88 -18.32 6.73 -18.16
CA VAL A 88 -17.58 6.41 -19.38
C VAL A 88 -17.13 7.73 -20.00
N PRO A 89 -15.82 8.04 -20.04
CA PRO A 89 -15.37 9.29 -20.64
C PRO A 89 -15.64 9.26 -22.15
N THR A 90 -16.40 10.25 -22.64
CA THR A 90 -16.70 10.43 -24.08
C THR A 90 -15.59 11.17 -24.82
N ASN A 91 -14.60 11.70 -24.09
CA ASN A 91 -13.47 12.46 -24.65
C ASN A 91 -12.16 11.81 -24.18
N VAL A 92 -11.34 11.34 -25.12
CA VAL A 92 -10.09 10.63 -24.82
C VAL A 92 -8.98 11.62 -24.44
N ASP A 93 -9.09 12.87 -24.88
CA ASP A 93 -8.07 13.92 -24.76
C ASP A 93 -8.04 14.61 -23.39
N SER A 94 -9.02 14.33 -22.53
CA SER A 94 -9.11 14.92 -21.19
C SER A 94 -9.82 13.96 -20.24
N PHE A 95 -9.23 13.72 -19.07
CA PHE A 95 -9.85 12.92 -18.01
C PHE A 95 -10.00 13.76 -16.75
N ASP A 96 -11.25 13.89 -16.30
CA ASP A 96 -11.53 14.45 -14.98
C ASP A 96 -11.30 13.37 -13.93
N LEU A 97 -10.45 13.68 -12.95
CA LEU A 97 -10.29 12.82 -11.79
C LEU A 97 -11.64 12.69 -11.06
N PRO A 98 -12.05 11.48 -10.63
CA PRO A 98 -13.29 11.31 -9.90
C PRO A 98 -13.27 12.17 -8.63
N ARG A 99 -14.41 12.73 -8.22
CA ARG A 99 -14.46 13.43 -6.93
C ARG A 99 -14.25 12.43 -5.81
N SER A 100 -13.03 12.36 -5.30
CA SER A 100 -12.65 11.52 -4.18
C SER A 100 -11.58 12.20 -3.32
N ALA A 101 -11.30 11.58 -2.18
CA ALA A 101 -10.10 11.85 -1.43
C ALA A 101 -8.94 11.03 -1.98
N TYR A 102 -7.74 11.61 -1.92
CA TYR A 102 -6.54 11.02 -2.48
C TYR A 102 -5.43 10.93 -1.45
N PHE A 103 -4.69 9.82 -1.50
CA PHE A 103 -3.32 9.82 -1.03
C PHE A 103 -2.39 10.32 -2.12
N LEU A 104 -1.57 11.28 -1.76
CA LEU A 104 -0.42 11.70 -2.51
C LEU A 104 0.81 11.05 -1.89
N LEU A 105 1.58 10.36 -2.73
CA LEU A 105 2.92 9.89 -2.42
C LEU A 105 3.90 10.57 -3.37
N ALA A 106 4.97 11.14 -2.84
CA ALA A 106 6.02 11.68 -3.68
C ALA A 106 7.39 11.56 -3.03
N THR A 107 8.44 11.41 -3.83
CA THR A 107 9.82 11.32 -3.33
C THR A 107 10.79 11.93 -4.34
N PRO A 108 11.92 12.51 -3.90
CA PRO A 108 12.96 12.97 -4.81
C PRO A 108 13.51 11.86 -5.71
N HIS A 109 13.70 12.19 -6.98
CA HIS A 109 14.40 11.38 -7.97
C HIS A 109 15.76 11.98 -8.34
N GLU A 110 15.87 13.30 -8.30
CA GLU A 110 17.12 14.03 -8.53
C GLU A 110 17.14 15.20 -7.54
N ILE A 111 18.25 15.39 -6.82
CA ILE A 111 18.45 16.50 -5.88
C ILE A 111 19.72 17.23 -6.29
N ASP A 112 19.59 18.50 -6.68
CA ASP A 112 20.71 19.40 -6.97
C ASP A 112 21.71 18.85 -8.01
N GLY A 113 21.21 18.06 -8.98
CA GLY A 113 21.98 17.42 -10.04
C GLY A 113 22.51 16.02 -9.70
N VAL A 114 22.17 15.49 -8.52
CA VAL A 114 22.46 14.10 -8.13
C VAL A 114 21.22 13.25 -8.37
N SER A 115 21.26 12.41 -9.41
CA SER A 115 20.17 11.51 -9.75
C SER A 115 20.27 10.21 -8.95
N PHE A 116 19.13 9.76 -8.42
CA PHE A 116 18.96 8.39 -7.95
C PHE A 116 18.66 7.45 -9.12
N GLU A 117 18.89 6.15 -8.93
CA GLU A 117 18.36 5.16 -9.86
C GLU A 117 16.82 5.17 -9.83
N GLU A 118 16.20 5.07 -11.01
CA GLU A 118 14.74 5.07 -11.12
C GLU A 118 14.13 3.87 -10.38
N ALA A 119 14.76 2.70 -10.49
CA ALA A 119 14.34 1.47 -9.80
C ALA A 119 14.29 1.67 -8.28
N ASP A 120 15.32 2.28 -7.68
CA ASP A 120 15.35 2.57 -6.24
C ASP A 120 14.26 3.56 -5.85
N THR A 121 14.05 4.59 -6.67
CA THR A 121 13.05 5.62 -6.42
C THR A 121 11.63 5.05 -6.44
N LEU A 122 11.32 4.20 -7.42
CA LEU A 122 10.04 3.51 -7.52
C LEU A 122 9.85 2.50 -6.39
N SER A 123 10.90 1.76 -6.04
CA SER A 123 10.87 0.77 -4.96
C SER A 123 10.59 1.39 -3.60
N ARG A 124 11.10 2.60 -3.32
CA ARG A 124 10.71 3.39 -2.12
C ARG A 124 9.21 3.68 -2.08
N LEU A 125 8.66 4.15 -3.20
CA LEU A 125 7.22 4.43 -3.31
C LEU A 125 6.37 3.16 -3.18
N ASP A 126 6.82 2.03 -3.75
CA ASP A 126 6.14 0.74 -3.65
C ASP A 126 6.11 0.21 -2.21
N ARG A 127 7.20 0.35 -1.46
CA ARG A 127 7.26 -0.04 -0.05
C ARG A 127 6.39 0.84 0.84
N LEU A 128 6.35 2.14 0.60
CA LEU A 128 5.42 3.02 1.33
C LEU A 128 3.96 2.72 0.98
N GLU A 129 3.66 2.44 -0.29
CA GLU A 129 2.33 2.00 -0.70
C GLU A 129 1.93 0.68 -0.01
N ALA A 130 2.86 -0.27 0.13
CA ALA A 130 2.65 -1.51 0.87
C ALA A 130 2.33 -1.22 2.35
N LEU A 131 3.08 -0.33 3.00
CA LEU A 131 2.84 0.08 4.39
C LEU A 131 1.48 0.77 4.58
N LEU A 132 1.07 1.61 3.63
CA LEU A 132 -0.27 2.20 3.64
C LEU A 132 -1.35 1.13 3.49
N SER A 133 -1.21 0.26 2.48
CA SER A 133 -2.18 -0.79 2.18
C SER A 133 -2.35 -1.78 3.33
N ILE A 134 -1.27 -2.13 4.01
CA ILE A 134 -1.34 -3.13 5.07
C ILE A 134 -2.05 -2.58 6.32
N HIS A 135 -1.79 -1.32 6.70
CA HIS A 135 -2.42 -0.67 7.85
C HIS A 135 -3.86 -0.21 7.56
N PHE A 136 -4.07 0.50 6.45
CA PHE A 136 -5.36 1.11 6.14
C PHE A 136 -6.25 0.24 5.26
N GLY A 137 -5.72 -0.84 4.67
CA GLY A 137 -6.41 -1.68 3.69
C GLY A 137 -6.16 -1.28 2.24
N SER A 138 -6.29 -2.24 1.32
CA SER A 138 -6.02 -2.04 -0.11
C SER A 138 -6.85 -0.91 -0.71
N ASN A 139 -8.05 -0.66 -0.19
CA ASN A 139 -8.94 0.40 -0.65
C ASN A 139 -8.48 1.82 -0.27
N ALA A 140 -7.55 1.94 0.68
CA ALA A 140 -6.92 3.20 1.03
C ALA A 140 -5.99 3.66 -0.09
N VAL A 141 -5.30 2.72 -0.74
CA VAL A 141 -4.44 2.95 -1.91
C VAL A 141 -4.99 2.14 -3.08
N TYR A 142 -6.27 2.39 -3.40
CA TYR A 142 -7.07 1.53 -4.27
C TYR A 142 -6.64 1.56 -5.74
N ARG A 143 -6.55 2.75 -6.31
CA ARG A 143 -6.17 2.95 -7.71
C ARG A 143 -5.09 4.00 -7.79
N ARG A 144 -3.95 3.66 -8.39
CA ARG A 144 -2.99 4.65 -8.86
C ARG A 144 -3.62 5.39 -10.05
N VAL A 145 -4.21 6.55 -9.79
CA VAL A 145 -4.89 7.35 -10.82
C VAL A 145 -3.89 8.18 -11.63
N PHE A 146 -2.68 8.36 -11.12
CA PHE A 146 -1.65 9.17 -11.75
C PHE A 146 -0.27 8.78 -11.22
N GLN A 147 0.71 8.68 -12.12
CA GLN A 147 2.14 8.65 -11.81
C GLN A 147 2.87 9.51 -12.84
N ALA A 148 3.73 10.40 -12.36
CA ALA A 148 4.60 11.18 -13.24
C ALA A 148 5.90 11.59 -12.55
N ILE A 149 6.93 11.81 -13.36
CA ILE A 149 8.17 12.49 -12.96
C ILE A 149 8.00 13.97 -13.28
N PHE A 150 8.19 14.83 -12.29
CA PHE A 150 8.12 16.28 -12.42
C PHE A 150 9.49 16.91 -12.23
N GLU A 151 9.79 17.92 -13.04
CA GLU A 151 10.85 18.88 -12.70
C GLU A 151 10.40 19.75 -11.52
N ALA A 152 11.30 20.11 -10.61
CA ALA A 152 10.94 20.82 -9.38
C ALA A 152 10.51 22.28 -9.60
N ARG A 153 10.58 22.80 -10.83
CA ARG A 153 10.09 24.14 -11.20
C ARG A 153 8.56 24.17 -11.40
N PRO A 154 7.86 25.25 -10.99
CA PRO A 154 6.39 25.34 -11.06
C PRO A 154 5.73 25.07 -12.43
N ASP A 155 6.47 25.20 -13.53
CA ASP A 155 6.00 25.01 -14.92
C ASP A 155 6.75 23.90 -15.67
N GLY A 156 7.28 22.91 -14.94
CA GLY A 156 8.08 21.83 -15.52
C GLY A 156 7.30 20.80 -16.34
N ASP A 157 7.94 20.20 -17.34
CA ASP A 157 7.38 19.11 -18.14
C ASP A 157 7.21 17.82 -17.29
N TYR A 158 6.30 16.93 -17.71
CA TYR A 158 6.05 15.64 -17.05
C TYR A 158 5.77 14.51 -18.04
N SER A 159 6.05 13.26 -17.64
CA SER A 159 5.77 12.03 -18.40
C SER A 159 4.82 11.10 -17.63
N VAL A 160 3.96 10.33 -18.32
CA VAL A 160 2.85 9.56 -17.70
C VAL A 160 2.94 8.06 -18.01
N VAL A 161 2.59 7.21 -17.03
CA VAL A 161 2.38 5.75 -17.15
C VAL A 161 1.07 5.36 -16.44
N GLY A 162 0.25 4.46 -17.00
CA GLY A 162 -1.04 4.04 -16.41
C GLY A 162 -1.30 2.52 -16.45
N ASP A 163 -2.14 2.03 -15.53
CA ASP A 163 -2.40 0.59 -15.27
C ASP A 163 -3.91 0.20 -15.18
N GLU A 164 -4.16 -1.10 -15.06
CA GLU A 164 -5.46 -1.78 -14.91
C GLU A 164 -6.12 -1.64 -13.51
N MET A 165 -7.42 -1.94 -13.39
CA MET A 165 -8.24 -1.71 -12.19
C MET A 165 -8.70 -3.00 -11.47
N ALA A 166 -8.52 -3.08 -10.15
CA ALA A 166 -9.09 -4.12 -9.28
C ALA A 166 -10.52 -3.78 -8.82
N VAL A 167 -11.38 -4.75 -8.52
CA VAL A 167 -12.78 -4.50 -8.04
C VAL A 167 -12.80 -4.14 -6.55
N ILE A 168 -13.55 -3.10 -6.15
CA ILE A 168 -13.71 -2.66 -4.74
C ILE A 168 -14.37 -3.78 -3.92
N GLN A 169 -13.83 -4.09 -2.74
CA GLN A 169 -14.49 -4.93 -1.74
C GLN A 169 -14.50 -4.26 -0.36
N PRO A 170 -15.60 -4.29 0.41
CA PRO A 170 -15.65 -3.65 1.73
C PRO A 170 -14.60 -4.16 2.74
N SER A 171 -14.16 -5.42 2.62
CA SER A 171 -13.16 -6.03 3.49
C SER A 171 -11.76 -5.43 3.32
N ASP A 172 -11.47 -4.79 2.19
CA ASP A 172 -10.20 -4.13 1.88
C ASP A 172 -10.07 -2.72 2.52
N GLY A 173 -10.96 -2.32 3.43
CA GLY A 173 -10.97 -1.00 4.07
C GLY A 173 -11.65 0.07 3.22
N PRO A 174 -11.25 1.36 3.28
CA PRO A 174 -10.14 1.92 4.03
C PRO A 174 -10.51 2.09 5.50
N ASP A 175 -9.61 1.71 6.40
CA ASP A 175 -9.76 1.91 7.84
C ASP A 175 -8.94 3.12 8.31
N MET A 176 -9.48 4.32 8.05
CA MET A 176 -8.84 5.62 8.34
C MET A 176 -9.00 6.06 9.81
N ALA A 177 -9.04 5.13 10.76
CA ALA A 177 -9.08 5.47 12.17
C ALA A 177 -7.75 6.14 12.61
N PRO A 178 -7.78 7.13 13.53
CA PRO A 178 -6.56 7.76 14.04
C PRO A 178 -5.52 6.78 14.60
N ASP A 179 -5.98 5.71 15.26
CA ASP A 179 -5.11 4.67 15.81
C ASP A 179 -4.31 3.94 14.72
N ASN A 180 -4.91 3.70 13.55
CA ASN A 180 -4.21 3.09 12.41
C ASN A 180 -3.18 4.05 11.82
N TRP A 181 -3.44 5.36 11.88
CA TRP A 181 -2.46 6.38 11.47
C TRP A 181 -1.25 6.38 12.39
N TRP A 182 -1.47 6.38 13.70
CA TRP A 182 -0.40 6.31 14.66
C TRP A 182 0.41 5.01 14.52
N ALA A 183 -0.26 3.86 14.37
CA ALA A 183 0.39 2.58 14.14
C ALA A 183 1.26 2.57 12.86
N PHE A 184 0.80 3.23 11.80
CA PHE A 184 1.55 3.41 10.56
C PHE A 184 2.80 4.30 10.76
N GLU A 185 2.65 5.46 11.40
CA GLU A 185 3.78 6.37 11.65
C GLU A 185 4.84 5.77 12.57
N GLU A 186 4.39 5.01 13.57
CA GLU A 186 5.23 4.23 14.47
C GLU A 186 6.04 3.18 13.68
N ALA A 187 5.39 2.44 12.79
CA ALA A 187 6.06 1.46 11.94
C ALA A 187 7.11 2.12 11.02
N CYS A 188 6.77 3.22 10.34
CA CYS A 188 7.72 3.98 9.52
C CYS A 188 8.94 4.43 10.33
N SER A 189 8.71 5.02 11.50
CA SER A 189 9.78 5.52 12.38
C SER A 189 10.69 4.39 12.86
N CYS A 190 10.12 3.25 13.25
CA CYS A 190 10.89 2.10 13.70
C CYS A 190 11.73 1.48 12.57
N ILE A 191 11.19 1.33 11.36
CA ILE A 191 11.95 0.81 10.20
C ILE A 191 13.18 1.69 9.94
N GLU A 192 13.01 3.01 9.93
CA GLU A 192 14.12 3.92 9.65
C GLU A 192 15.17 3.91 10.77
N ALA A 193 14.74 3.79 12.03
CA ALA A 193 15.63 3.73 13.19
C ALA A 193 16.40 2.41 13.33
N LEU A 194 16.11 1.39 12.52
CA LEU A 194 16.84 0.11 12.57
C LEU A 194 18.30 0.28 12.16
N THR A 195 19.20 -0.01 13.10
CA THR A 195 20.65 -0.05 12.86
C THR A 195 21.11 -1.36 12.23
N ASP A 196 20.35 -2.45 12.42
CA ASP A 196 20.62 -3.74 11.80
C ASP A 196 20.19 -3.71 10.32
N VAL A 197 21.18 -3.50 9.44
CA VAL A 197 20.99 -3.43 7.99
C VAL A 197 20.36 -4.71 7.44
N ALA A 198 20.77 -5.88 7.92
CA ALA A 198 20.23 -7.15 7.41
C ALA A 198 18.75 -7.32 7.77
N ARG A 199 18.37 -6.93 8.99
CA ARG A 199 16.96 -6.90 9.42
C ARG A 199 16.16 -5.86 8.65
N LYS A 200 16.70 -4.66 8.45
CA LYS A 200 16.05 -3.58 7.67
C LYS A 200 15.76 -4.03 6.24
N GLU A 201 16.76 -4.59 5.55
CA GLU A 201 16.62 -5.11 4.18
C GLU A 201 15.64 -6.28 4.08
N ARG A 202 15.61 -7.15 5.10
CA ARG A 202 14.63 -8.23 5.15
C ARG A 202 13.20 -7.70 5.25
N LEU A 203 12.95 -6.71 6.11
CA LEU A 203 11.65 -6.08 6.25
C LEU A 203 11.21 -5.37 4.97
N ARG A 204 12.13 -4.65 4.30
CA ARG A 204 11.91 -4.05 2.98
C ARG A 204 11.51 -5.08 1.94
N ARG A 205 12.25 -6.18 1.86
CA ARG A 205 11.92 -7.28 0.95
C ARG A 205 10.54 -7.87 1.25
N ALA A 206 10.15 -8.01 2.51
CA ALA A 206 8.81 -8.45 2.85
C ALA A 206 7.73 -7.49 2.32
N LEU A 207 7.96 -6.18 2.40
CA LEU A 207 7.07 -5.16 1.83
C LEU A 207 7.01 -5.20 0.31
N GLU A 208 8.14 -5.46 -0.37
CA GLU A 208 8.18 -5.64 -1.84
C GLU A 208 7.37 -6.86 -2.28
N PHE A 209 7.52 -7.99 -1.59
CA PHE A 209 6.69 -9.18 -1.88
C PHE A 209 5.22 -8.93 -1.54
N TYR A 210 4.91 -8.20 -0.47
CA TYR A 210 3.54 -7.77 -0.20
C TYR A 210 2.99 -6.92 -1.34
N HIS A 211 3.75 -5.93 -1.82
CA HIS A 211 3.36 -5.05 -2.92
C HIS A 211 3.11 -5.85 -4.20
N GLY A 212 3.98 -6.80 -4.53
CA GLY A 212 3.78 -7.71 -5.66
C GLY A 212 2.44 -8.46 -5.58
N GLY A 213 2.08 -8.97 -4.39
CA GLY A 213 0.82 -9.67 -4.18
C GLY A 213 -0.40 -8.76 -4.33
N LYS A 214 -0.31 -7.53 -3.82
CA LYS A 214 -1.37 -6.51 -3.93
C LYS A 214 -1.57 -6.07 -5.39
N SER A 215 -0.48 -5.86 -6.11
CA SER A 215 -0.46 -5.35 -7.48
C SER A 215 -0.72 -6.42 -8.54
N SER A 216 -0.58 -7.70 -8.21
CA SER A 216 -0.93 -8.81 -9.11
C SER A 216 -2.41 -8.74 -9.52
N PRO A 217 -2.74 -8.85 -10.82
CA PRO A 217 -4.11 -8.90 -11.29
C PRO A 217 -4.90 -10.04 -10.67
N ASP A 218 -6.20 -9.85 -10.42
CA ASP A 218 -7.08 -10.90 -9.90
C ASP A 218 -7.19 -12.11 -10.86
N THR A 219 -6.88 -11.89 -12.15
CA THR A 219 -6.82 -12.92 -13.19
C THR A 219 -5.55 -13.78 -13.12
N ALA A 220 -4.49 -13.31 -12.47
CA ALA A 220 -3.21 -13.98 -12.35
C ALA A 220 -3.24 -15.05 -11.25
N ARG A 221 -3.92 -16.18 -11.55
CA ARG A 221 -4.14 -17.28 -10.60
C ARG A 221 -2.83 -17.81 -10.02
N GLY A 222 -2.69 -17.71 -8.70
CA GLY A 222 -1.55 -18.24 -7.95
C GLY A 222 -0.49 -17.20 -7.60
N GLU A 223 -0.36 -16.11 -8.36
CA GLU A 223 0.68 -15.09 -8.09
C GLU A 223 0.49 -14.41 -6.74
N LYS A 224 -0.74 -13.98 -6.43
CA LYS A 224 -1.07 -13.37 -5.14
C LYS A 224 -0.66 -14.25 -3.96
N PHE A 225 -1.00 -15.54 -4.03
CA PHE A 225 -0.65 -16.48 -2.98
C PHE A 225 0.87 -16.64 -2.86
N PHE A 226 1.58 -16.77 -3.99
CA PHE A 226 3.04 -16.84 -4.00
C PHE A 226 3.68 -15.63 -3.31
N PHE A 227 3.24 -14.42 -3.67
CA PHE A 227 3.78 -13.17 -3.14
C PHE A 227 3.50 -13.01 -1.64
N TYR A 228 2.24 -13.14 -1.20
CA TYR A 228 1.90 -13.01 0.22
C TYR A 228 2.51 -14.12 1.07
N TRP A 229 2.55 -15.36 0.57
CA TRP A 229 3.25 -16.43 1.26
C TRP A 229 4.73 -16.11 1.41
N THR A 230 5.39 -15.64 0.34
CA THR A 230 6.81 -15.30 0.41
C THR A 230 7.07 -14.16 1.40
N ALA A 231 6.21 -13.14 1.45
CA ALA A 231 6.28 -12.09 2.47
C ALA A 231 6.19 -12.65 3.90
N LEU A 232 5.22 -13.53 4.20
CA LEU A 232 5.12 -14.23 5.50
C LEU A 232 6.40 -15.00 5.84
N ARG A 233 7.04 -15.61 4.84
CA ARG A 233 8.25 -16.42 5.03
C ARG A 233 9.50 -15.59 5.27
N ILE A 234 9.58 -14.40 4.67
CA ILE A 234 10.64 -13.44 4.91
C ILE A 234 10.52 -12.89 6.33
N LEU A 235 9.31 -12.52 6.77
CA LEU A 235 9.06 -12.08 8.15
C LEU A 235 9.30 -13.19 9.17
N GLY A 236 8.96 -14.42 8.82
CA GLY A 236 9.14 -15.57 9.69
C GLY A 236 10.55 -16.14 9.79
N GLU A 237 11.58 -15.32 9.53
CA GLU A 237 13.01 -15.63 9.68
C GLU A 237 13.43 -17.08 9.35
N GLY A 238 13.17 -17.52 8.13
CA GLY A 238 13.90 -18.66 7.55
C GLY A 238 13.02 -19.73 6.96
N ASN A 239 13.63 -20.82 6.49
CA ASN A 239 13.02 -21.85 5.62
C ASN A 239 11.90 -22.73 6.24
N ARG A 240 11.47 -22.45 7.48
CA ARG A 240 10.61 -23.37 8.25
C ARG A 240 9.32 -22.72 8.75
N THR A 241 8.19 -23.29 8.33
CA THR A 241 6.84 -22.95 8.78
C THR A 241 6.63 -22.98 10.30
N LEU A 242 7.41 -23.80 11.00
CA LEU A 242 7.35 -23.91 12.47
C LEU A 242 7.81 -22.63 13.19
N HIS A 243 8.73 -21.87 12.59
CA HIS A 243 9.20 -20.62 13.18
C HIS A 243 8.10 -19.56 13.15
N THR A 244 7.49 -19.35 11.98
CA THR A 244 6.33 -18.46 11.83
C THR A 244 5.19 -18.84 12.79
N ASN A 245 4.90 -20.14 12.95
CA ASN A 245 3.91 -20.59 13.93
C ASN A 245 4.28 -20.18 15.37
N SER A 246 5.55 -20.29 15.75
CA SER A 246 6.03 -19.91 17.08
C SER A 246 5.92 -18.40 17.31
N GLN A 247 6.21 -17.57 16.30
CA GLN A 247 6.00 -16.12 16.39
C GLN A 247 4.51 -15.79 16.54
N LEU A 248 3.63 -16.44 15.79
CA LEU A 248 2.18 -16.27 15.94
C LEU A 248 1.71 -16.69 17.35
N GLN A 249 2.27 -17.74 17.95
CA GLN A 249 1.96 -18.10 19.34
C GLN A 249 2.28 -16.95 20.29
N VAL A 250 3.44 -16.30 20.13
CA VAL A 250 3.87 -15.16 20.94
C VAL A 250 2.95 -13.94 20.72
N ILE A 251 2.66 -13.60 19.47
CA ILE A 251 1.84 -12.44 19.08
C ILE A 251 0.42 -12.51 19.68
N TYR A 252 -0.22 -13.69 19.58
CA TYR A 252 -1.61 -13.87 19.98
C TYR A 252 -1.77 -14.47 21.39
N GLY A 253 -0.68 -14.88 22.04
CA GLY A 253 -0.73 -15.58 23.33
C GLY A 253 -1.42 -16.94 23.24
N PHE A 254 -1.24 -17.64 22.13
CA PHE A 254 -1.93 -18.89 21.78
C PHE A 254 -1.00 -20.10 21.91
N SER A 255 -1.56 -21.27 22.21
CA SER A 255 -0.86 -22.54 22.02
C SER A 255 -0.64 -22.83 20.53
N LYS A 256 0.23 -23.80 20.23
CA LYS A 256 0.43 -24.29 18.85
C LYS A 256 -0.89 -24.71 18.20
N GLU A 257 -1.72 -25.49 18.90
CA GLU A 257 -3.01 -26.00 18.43
C GLU A 257 -4.00 -24.85 18.19
N GLU A 258 -3.95 -23.82 19.03
CA GLU A 258 -4.76 -22.62 18.86
C GLU A 258 -4.31 -21.80 17.64
N VAL A 259 -3.01 -21.67 17.36
CA VAL A 259 -2.55 -21.04 16.11
C VAL A 259 -2.96 -21.87 14.89
N GLU A 260 -2.81 -23.18 14.96
CA GLU A 260 -3.18 -24.09 13.86
C GLU A 260 -4.68 -24.06 13.56
N GLY A 261 -5.52 -24.03 14.60
CA GLY A 261 -6.98 -24.06 14.51
C GLY A 261 -7.63 -22.68 14.44
N LYS A 262 -7.41 -21.81 15.43
CA LYS A 262 -8.06 -20.49 15.52
C LYS A 262 -7.53 -19.52 14.48
N LEU A 263 -6.22 -19.50 14.22
CA LEU A 263 -5.64 -18.66 13.16
C LEU A 263 -5.61 -19.33 11.79
N LEU A 264 -6.17 -20.54 11.68
CA LEU A 264 -6.23 -21.33 10.44
C LEU A 264 -4.85 -21.59 9.82
N TRP A 265 -3.78 -21.47 10.61
CA TRP A 265 -2.41 -21.56 10.11
C TRP A 265 -2.13 -22.91 9.46
N LYS A 266 -2.67 -23.99 10.03
CA LYS A 266 -2.52 -25.34 9.45
C LYS A 266 -3.03 -25.39 8.02
N ARG A 267 -4.20 -24.78 7.76
CA ARG A 267 -4.80 -24.79 6.43
C ARG A 267 -4.06 -23.90 5.44
N ILE A 268 -3.55 -22.75 5.87
CA ILE A 268 -2.67 -21.91 5.05
C ILE A 268 -1.43 -22.71 4.61
N VAL A 269 -0.85 -23.51 5.52
CA VAL A 269 0.29 -24.38 5.22
C VAL A 269 -0.06 -25.52 4.28
N GLU A 270 -1.26 -26.08 4.38
CA GLU A 270 -1.78 -27.08 3.43
C GLU A 270 -1.92 -26.47 2.03
N LEU A 271 -2.49 -25.27 1.90
CA LEU A 271 -2.57 -24.55 0.62
C LEU A 271 -1.19 -24.28 0.03
N ARG A 272 -0.21 -23.97 0.88
CA ARG A 272 1.19 -23.86 0.45
C ARG A 272 1.70 -25.17 -0.14
N ASN A 273 1.46 -26.29 0.54
CA ASN A 273 1.92 -27.58 0.06
C ASN A 273 1.26 -27.94 -1.28
N ASP A 274 -0.04 -27.66 -1.39
CA ASP A 274 -0.79 -27.81 -2.63
C ASP A 274 -0.20 -26.94 -3.76
N PHE A 275 0.18 -25.70 -3.46
CA PHE A 275 0.78 -24.80 -4.45
C PHE A 275 2.18 -25.24 -4.90
N PHE A 276 3.13 -25.40 -3.95
CA PHE A 276 4.54 -25.61 -4.29
C PHE A 276 4.90 -27.07 -4.58
N TYR A 277 4.19 -28.05 -4.01
CA TYR A 277 4.50 -29.47 -4.22
C TYR A 277 3.53 -30.15 -5.19
N ALA A 278 2.24 -29.80 -5.14
CA ALA A 278 1.25 -30.38 -6.05
C ALA A 278 0.97 -29.52 -7.29
N GLY A 279 1.57 -28.33 -7.40
CA GLY A 279 1.39 -27.42 -8.55
C GLY A 279 -0.03 -26.86 -8.69
N LYS A 280 -0.86 -26.93 -7.63
CA LYS A 280 -2.24 -26.44 -7.66
C LYS A 280 -2.23 -24.92 -7.62
N LYS A 281 -2.89 -24.29 -8.59
CA LYS A 281 -3.09 -22.84 -8.58
C LYS A 281 -4.09 -22.47 -7.49
N ILE A 282 -3.64 -21.67 -6.52
CA ILE A 282 -4.49 -21.15 -5.45
C ILE A 282 -5.07 -19.80 -5.90
N HIS A 283 -6.39 -19.69 -5.85
CA HIS A 283 -7.08 -18.42 -6.07
C HIS A 283 -7.50 -17.86 -4.71
N LEU A 284 -6.85 -16.78 -4.28
CA LEU A 284 -7.23 -16.07 -3.08
C LEU A 284 -8.38 -15.13 -3.42
N TYR A 285 -9.56 -15.42 -2.87
CA TYR A 285 -10.63 -14.43 -2.82
C TYR A 285 -10.24 -13.27 -1.91
N LYS A 286 -10.86 -12.11 -2.10
CA LYS A 286 -10.48 -10.85 -1.45
C LYS A 286 -10.46 -10.92 0.07
N ASP A 287 -11.41 -11.62 0.68
CA ASP A 287 -11.45 -11.82 2.13
C ASP A 287 -10.29 -12.68 2.66
N ALA A 288 -9.95 -13.74 1.92
CA ALA A 288 -8.81 -14.62 2.23
C ALA A 288 -7.47 -13.90 2.00
N GLU A 289 -7.38 -13.11 0.94
CA GLU A 289 -6.26 -12.20 0.65
C GLU A 289 -6.08 -11.21 1.80
N ARG A 290 -7.14 -10.50 2.20
CA ARG A 290 -7.11 -9.55 3.31
C ARG A 290 -6.68 -10.22 4.61
N TYR A 291 -7.17 -11.43 4.90
CA TYR A 291 -6.75 -12.16 6.08
C TYR A 291 -5.24 -12.44 6.10
N LEU A 292 -4.65 -12.84 4.97
CA LEU A 292 -3.20 -13.02 4.85
C LEU A 292 -2.44 -11.70 5.03
N GLN A 293 -2.93 -10.60 4.43
CA GLN A 293 -2.35 -9.27 4.63
C GLN A 293 -2.34 -8.85 6.12
N LEU A 294 -3.40 -9.17 6.87
CA LEU A 294 -3.47 -8.87 8.30
C LEU A 294 -2.55 -9.75 9.15
N LEU A 295 -2.33 -11.02 8.76
CA LEU A 295 -1.30 -11.85 9.38
C LEU A 295 0.11 -11.29 9.10
N ILE A 296 0.36 -10.79 7.89
CA ILE A 296 1.61 -10.10 7.54
C ILE A 296 1.75 -8.85 8.42
N LEU A 297 0.68 -8.08 8.67
CA LEU A 297 0.73 -6.89 9.52
C LEU A 297 1.19 -7.22 10.93
N ASP A 298 0.55 -8.22 11.54
CA ASP A 298 0.84 -8.62 12.92
C ASP A 298 2.27 -9.16 13.05
N LEU A 299 2.73 -9.96 12.08
CA LEU A 299 4.14 -10.42 12.02
C LEU A 299 5.11 -9.26 11.76
N PHE A 300 4.78 -8.34 10.87
CA PHE A 300 5.62 -7.20 10.53
C PHE A 300 5.85 -6.31 11.76
N ARG A 301 4.79 -6.02 12.53
CA ARG A 301 4.90 -5.27 13.78
C ARG A 301 5.72 -6.00 14.83
N HIS A 302 5.52 -7.31 14.99
CA HIS A 302 6.36 -8.14 15.87
C HIS A 302 7.84 -8.08 15.48
N GLU A 303 8.12 -8.18 14.18
CA GLU A 303 9.47 -8.06 13.61
C GLU A 303 10.08 -6.66 13.72
N LEU A 304 9.29 -5.64 14.05
CA LEU A 304 9.76 -4.30 14.43
C LEU A 304 9.92 -4.13 15.95
N GLY A 305 9.50 -5.12 16.74
CA GLY A 305 9.43 -5.00 18.20
C GLY A 305 8.28 -4.12 18.69
N LEU A 306 7.27 -3.90 17.84
CA LEU A 306 6.08 -3.11 18.15
C LEU A 306 4.97 -4.00 18.71
N ASP A 307 4.07 -3.37 19.48
CA ASP A 307 2.91 -4.07 20.01
C ASP A 307 2.02 -4.60 18.87
N PRO A 308 1.64 -5.88 18.89
CA PRO A 308 0.82 -6.46 17.85
C PRO A 308 -0.61 -5.94 17.92
N LEU A 309 -1.20 -5.61 16.77
CA LEU A 309 -2.59 -5.15 16.68
C LEU A 309 -3.57 -6.32 16.81
N ARG A 310 -3.11 -7.55 16.56
CA ARG A 310 -3.95 -8.75 16.45
C ARG A 310 -5.08 -8.53 15.43
N ALA A 311 -4.73 -7.85 14.34
CA ALA A 311 -5.66 -7.40 13.33
C ALA A 311 -6.33 -8.59 12.61
N ALA A 312 -5.58 -9.67 12.36
CA ALA A 312 -6.13 -10.85 11.69
C ALA A 312 -7.23 -11.52 12.53
N LEU A 313 -6.99 -11.68 13.84
CA LEU A 313 -7.96 -12.27 14.77
C LEU A 313 -9.21 -11.38 14.91
N SER A 314 -9.03 -10.07 14.98
CA SER A 314 -10.12 -9.09 15.12
C SER A 314 -11.01 -9.02 13.86
N ALA A 315 -10.42 -9.19 12.68
CA ALA A 315 -11.14 -9.16 11.41
C ALA A 315 -11.81 -10.50 11.07
N GLN A 316 -11.30 -11.62 11.58
CA GLN A 316 -11.73 -12.98 11.24
C GLN A 316 -13.25 -13.20 11.21
N PRO A 317 -14.06 -12.70 12.17
CA PRO A 317 -15.51 -12.91 12.16
C PRO A 317 -16.25 -12.24 10.99
N LYS A 318 -15.59 -11.29 10.30
CA LYS A 318 -16.16 -10.46 9.22
C LYS A 318 -15.73 -10.93 7.83
N LEU A 319 -14.88 -11.95 7.73
CA LEU A 319 -14.26 -12.41 6.49
C LEU A 319 -14.77 -13.79 6.10
N ASP A 320 -15.04 -14.00 4.81
CA ASP A 320 -15.21 -15.34 4.24
C ASP A 320 -13.85 -16.04 4.11
N LEU A 321 -13.60 -16.95 5.06
CA LEU A 321 -12.38 -17.76 5.13
C LEU A 321 -12.64 -19.22 4.77
N SER A 322 -13.66 -19.50 3.96
CA SER A 322 -14.02 -20.87 3.54
C SER A 322 -12.86 -21.64 2.90
N ILE A 323 -11.99 -20.96 2.15
CA ILE A 323 -10.76 -21.58 1.59
C ILE A 323 -9.78 -22.08 2.66
N PHE A 324 -9.85 -21.50 3.87
CA PHE A 324 -9.03 -21.84 5.02
C PHE A 324 -9.75 -22.73 6.05
N ARG A 325 -10.96 -23.21 5.77
CA ARG A 325 -11.74 -24.09 6.66
C ARG A 325 -11.76 -25.55 6.21
#